data_AF-A0A521G8B9-F1
#
_entry.id   AF-A0A521G8B9-F1
#
_cell.length_a   1.000
_cell.length_b   1.000
_cell.length_c   1.000
_cell.angle_alpha   90.00
_cell.angle_beta   90.00
_cell.angle_gamma   90.00
#
_symmetry.space_group_name_H-M   'P 1'
#
loop_
_entity.id
_entity.type
_entity.pdbx_description
1 polymer ?
#
loop_
_entity_poly.entity_id
_entity_poly.type
_entity_poly.pdbx_seq_one_letter_code
_entity_poly.pdbx_strand_id
1 'polypeptide(L)'
;MDIFFDVSLAVSYPSPSQKIRVLSEHWATNNLYCPSCGHDILTKYPNNDPVRDFGCANCHVDFELKSKKGAIKNKINDGAYGTMITRIKSDANPNFLFLSYTNQLKVNDLIAVPNYYFTEFIIEQRKPLSLTAKRAGWVGCNILIDQIPESGRIYLIKNSLVLNKKEVVHQWQQTVFLKDCELPKRRWLIEILKIIDEVPTDFFSLRQMYQFENRLKSIFPSNNHIQEKIRQQLQILRDQGLIEFRGNGVYHKLNVF
;
A
#
# COMPACT_ATOMS: atom_id res chain seq x y z
N MET A 1 -1.66 6.00 19.91
CA MET A 1 -1.37 7.07 18.94
C MET A 1 -2.32 8.20 19.23
N ASP A 2 -1.82 9.42 19.40
CA ASP A 2 -2.64 10.63 19.28
C ASP A 2 -3.07 10.76 17.81
N ILE A 3 -4.24 11.32 17.52
CA ILE A 3 -4.71 11.58 16.16
C ILE A 3 -4.65 13.07 15.78
N PHE A 4 -4.29 13.98 16.70
CA PHE A 4 -4.19 15.40 16.42
C PHE A 4 -2.77 15.83 16.05
N PHE A 5 -2.66 16.78 15.13
CA PHE A 5 -1.40 17.44 14.85
C PHE A 5 -1.13 18.58 15.83
N ASP A 6 0.14 18.78 16.18
CA ASP A 6 0.58 19.97 16.90
C ASP A 6 0.67 21.17 15.95
N VAL A 7 -0.44 21.91 15.84
CA VAL A 7 -0.58 23.04 14.91
C VAL A 7 0.39 24.20 15.17
N SER A 8 0.99 24.28 16.36
CA SER A 8 1.95 25.33 16.71
C SER A 8 3.22 25.28 15.84
N LEU A 9 3.59 24.10 15.36
CA LEU A 9 4.78 23.87 14.54
C LEU A 9 4.66 24.42 13.11
N ALA A 10 3.45 24.71 12.65
CA ALA A 10 3.19 25.15 11.28
C ALA A 10 3.05 26.67 11.12
N VAL A 11 3.17 27.45 12.21
CA VAL A 11 2.88 28.89 12.23
C VAL A 11 3.81 29.68 11.30
N SER A 12 5.09 29.31 11.23
CA SER A 12 6.11 30.01 10.45
C SER A 12 6.13 29.66 8.95
N TYR A 13 5.37 28.66 8.52
CA TYR A 13 5.41 28.17 7.14
C TYR A 13 4.29 28.82 6.30
N PRO A 14 4.59 29.42 5.14
CA PRO A 14 3.58 30.11 4.34
C PRO A 14 2.75 29.15 3.47
N SER A 15 3.35 28.04 3.00
CA SER A 15 2.69 27.11 2.07
C SER A 15 1.89 26.03 2.79
N PRO A 16 0.63 25.75 2.40
CA PRO A 16 -0.12 24.61 2.92
C PRO A 16 0.62 23.28 2.78
N SER A 17 1.37 23.09 1.68
CA SER A 17 2.17 21.87 1.45
C SER A 17 3.35 21.75 2.41
N GLN A 18 3.97 22.87 2.79
CA GLN A 18 5.04 22.89 3.80
C GLN A 18 4.48 22.69 5.21
N LYS A 19 3.37 23.36 5.54
CA LYS A 19 2.67 23.18 6.82
C LYS A 19 2.34 21.72 7.05
N ILE A 20 1.66 21.07 6.11
CA ILE A 20 1.28 19.67 6.30
C ILE A 20 2.49 18.75 6.42
N ARG A 21 3.56 18.98 5.65
CA ARG A 21 4.78 18.19 5.73
C ARG A 21 5.36 18.22 7.15
N VAL A 22 5.50 19.41 7.72
CA VAL A 22 6.06 19.57 9.08
C VAL A 22 5.16 18.90 10.11
N LEU A 23 3.85 19.14 10.03
CA LEU A 23 2.87 18.56 10.95
C LEU A 23 2.84 17.03 10.89
N SER A 24 2.77 16.45 9.68
CA SER A 24 2.64 15.01 9.51
C SER A 24 3.94 14.27 9.82
N GLU A 25 5.10 14.82 9.46
CA GLU A 25 6.40 14.21 9.83
C GLU A 25 6.64 14.29 11.35
N HIS A 26 6.29 15.41 11.99
CA HIS A 26 6.39 15.54 13.45
C HIS A 26 5.46 14.56 14.16
N TRP A 27 4.19 14.51 13.74
CA TRP A 27 3.23 13.56 14.28
C TRP A 27 3.72 12.12 14.11
N ALA A 28 4.22 11.78 12.91
CA ALA A 28 4.71 10.45 12.59
C ALA A 28 5.89 10.04 13.49
N THR A 29 6.84 10.94 13.70
CA THR A 29 8.02 10.71 14.57
C THR A 29 7.61 10.35 16.00
N ASN A 30 6.54 10.95 16.51
CA ASN A 30 6.10 10.77 17.89
C ASN A 30 5.06 9.66 18.08
N ASN A 31 4.44 9.16 17.00
CA ASN A 31 3.29 8.26 17.10
C ASN A 31 3.46 6.93 16.36
N LEU A 32 4.35 6.85 15.36
CA LEU A 32 4.48 5.62 14.56
C LEU A 32 5.31 4.56 15.28
N TYR A 33 4.70 3.39 15.40
CA TYR A 33 5.42 2.13 15.58
C TYR A 33 5.63 1.46 14.20
N CYS A 34 6.53 0.49 14.14
CA CYS A 34 6.79 -0.28 12.94
C CYS A 34 5.65 -1.28 12.67
N PRO A 35 4.86 -1.15 11.58
CA PRO A 35 3.79 -2.09 11.28
C PRO A 35 4.30 -3.49 10.89
N SER A 36 5.57 -3.59 10.48
CA SER A 36 6.19 -4.88 10.13
C SER A 36 6.46 -5.75 11.36
N CYS A 37 7.16 -5.22 12.37
CA CYS A 37 7.62 -6.02 13.52
C CYS A 37 7.07 -5.56 14.87
N GLY A 38 6.31 -4.48 14.92
CA GLY A 38 5.76 -3.93 16.17
C GLY A 38 6.77 -3.21 17.04
N HIS A 39 7.96 -2.85 16.54
CA HIS A 39 8.88 -2.00 17.29
C HIS A 39 8.24 -0.63 17.56
N ASP A 40 8.38 -0.09 18.77
CA ASP A 40 7.56 1.04 19.25
C ASP A 40 7.79 2.36 18.53
N ILE A 41 8.99 2.55 17.97
CA ILE A 41 9.39 3.82 17.38
C ILE A 41 9.95 3.59 15.98
N LEU A 42 9.50 4.40 15.03
CA LEU A 42 10.21 4.59 13.77
C LEU A 42 11.14 5.80 13.86
N THR A 43 12.39 5.62 13.47
CA THR A 43 13.39 6.68 13.45
C THR A 43 13.28 7.48 12.17
N LYS A 44 13.16 8.80 12.29
CA LYS A 44 13.13 9.71 11.14
C LYS A 44 14.53 9.83 10.52
N TYR A 45 14.63 9.71 9.20
CA TYR A 45 15.86 9.99 8.45
C TYR A 45 16.10 11.51 8.29
N PRO A 46 17.35 11.95 8.03
CA PRO A 46 17.63 13.34 7.72
C PRO A 46 16.79 13.86 6.55
N ASN A 47 16.45 15.15 6.58
CA ASN A 47 15.70 15.77 5.50
C ASN A 47 16.45 15.63 4.17
N ASN A 48 15.70 15.34 3.09
CA ASN A 48 16.21 15.10 1.74
C ASN A 48 17.01 13.80 1.56
N ASP A 49 16.94 12.86 2.51
CA ASP A 49 17.30 11.47 2.22
C ASP A 49 16.45 11.00 1.03
N PRO A 50 17.06 10.60 -0.11
CA PRO A 50 16.30 10.12 -1.23
C PRO A 50 15.51 8.89 -0.77
N VAL A 51 14.19 8.92 -0.98
CA VAL A 51 13.33 7.73 -1.01
C VAL A 51 12.85 7.22 0.36
N ARG A 52 13.34 7.74 1.50
CA ARG A 52 12.96 7.21 2.83
C ARG A 52 12.81 8.32 3.86
N ASP A 53 11.67 8.32 4.55
CA ASP A 53 11.40 9.28 5.62
C ASP A 53 11.63 8.67 6.99
N PHE A 54 11.37 7.36 7.14
CA PHE A 54 11.46 6.65 8.41
C PHE A 54 12.07 5.26 8.26
N GLY A 55 12.78 4.79 9.28
CA GLY A 55 13.35 3.45 9.35
C GLY A 55 13.07 2.77 10.70
N CYS A 56 12.94 1.44 10.69
CA CYS A 56 12.81 0.65 11.91
C CYS A 56 14.17 0.13 12.37
N ALA A 57 14.59 0.49 13.59
CA ALA A 57 15.86 0.00 14.15
C ALA A 57 15.89 -1.53 14.41
N ASN A 58 14.72 -2.17 14.55
CA ASN A 58 14.63 -3.60 14.87
C ASN A 58 14.62 -4.52 13.64
N CYS A 59 13.84 -4.18 12.60
CA CYS A 59 13.72 -5.04 11.40
C CYS A 59 14.27 -4.39 10.13
N HIS A 60 14.84 -3.19 10.24
CA HIS A 60 15.51 -2.47 9.17
C HIS A 60 14.66 -2.22 7.92
N VAL A 61 13.33 -2.25 8.08
CA VAL A 61 12.42 -1.87 7.00
C VAL A 61 12.24 -0.35 6.99
N ASP A 62 12.26 0.20 5.78
CA ASP A 62 12.14 1.62 5.53
C ASP A 62 10.74 1.99 5.05
N PHE A 63 10.31 3.21 5.38
CA PHE A 63 9.02 3.77 5.03
C PHE A 63 9.15 5.17 4.41
N GLU A 64 8.35 5.42 3.37
CA GLU A 64 8.11 6.74 2.78
C GLU A 64 6.69 7.22 3.16
N LEU A 65 6.57 8.40 3.74
CA LEU A 65 5.31 8.98 4.20
C LEU A 65 4.72 9.90 3.12
N LYS A 66 3.47 9.60 2.74
CA LYS A 66 2.66 10.44 1.85
C LYS A 66 1.42 10.90 2.58
N SER A 67 1.26 12.22 2.71
CA SER A 67 0.13 12.83 3.40
C SER A 67 -0.85 13.47 2.41
N LYS A 68 -2.16 13.27 2.62
CA LYS A 68 -3.23 13.83 1.78
C LYS A 68 -4.36 14.38 2.62
N LYS A 69 -4.86 15.56 2.24
CA LYS A 69 -6.08 16.13 2.82
C LYS A 69 -7.32 15.40 2.31
N GLY A 70 -8.23 15.05 3.23
CA GLY A 70 -9.46 14.32 2.94
C GLY A 70 -9.20 12.83 2.67
N ALA A 71 -10.26 12.12 2.26
CA ALA A 71 -10.23 10.68 2.07
C ALA A 71 -9.19 10.23 1.01
N ILE A 72 -8.52 9.13 1.31
CA ILE A 72 -7.76 8.34 0.33
C ILE A 72 -8.79 7.57 -0.50
N LYS A 73 -9.00 8.01 -1.75
CA LYS A 73 -9.87 7.33 -2.72
C LYS A 73 -9.02 6.42 -3.61
N ASN A 74 -8.99 6.72 -4.89
CA ASN A 74 -8.41 5.82 -5.90
C ASN A 74 -6.90 5.96 -6.04
N LYS A 75 -6.37 7.19 -5.86
CA LYS A 75 -4.96 7.47 -6.12
C LYS A 75 -4.35 8.56 -5.25
N ILE A 76 -3.03 8.47 -5.09
CA ILE A 76 -2.20 9.38 -4.29
C ILE A 76 -1.11 9.94 -5.19
N ASN A 77 -0.89 11.26 -5.11
CA ASN A 77 0.16 11.92 -5.89
C ASN A 77 1.53 11.50 -5.35
N ASP A 78 2.45 11.20 -6.26
CA ASP A 78 3.86 10.96 -5.93
C ASP A 78 4.80 11.87 -6.73
N GLY A 79 6.11 11.70 -6.53
CA GLY A 79 7.19 12.42 -7.18
C GLY A 79 7.36 12.06 -8.66
N ALA A 80 8.62 12.08 -9.12
CA ALA A 80 8.94 11.90 -10.52
C ALA A 80 8.66 10.47 -11.00
N TYR A 81 7.98 10.33 -12.14
CA TYR A 81 7.61 9.03 -12.68
C TYR A 81 8.83 8.14 -12.95
N GLY A 82 9.85 8.67 -13.65
CA GLY A 82 11.05 7.92 -13.97
C GLY A 82 11.76 7.37 -12.73
N THR A 83 11.94 8.20 -11.70
CA THR A 83 12.54 7.79 -10.43
C THR A 83 11.69 6.73 -9.72
N MET A 84 10.37 6.81 -9.75
CA MET A 84 9.49 5.77 -9.17
C MET A 84 9.64 4.44 -9.91
N ILE A 85 9.63 4.44 -11.25
CA ILE A 85 9.79 3.22 -12.04
C ILE A 85 11.16 2.57 -11.83
N THR A 86 12.25 3.36 -11.80
CA THR A 86 13.59 2.84 -11.51
C THR A 86 13.65 2.19 -10.13
N ARG A 87 12.99 2.77 -9.12
CA ARG A 87 12.95 2.23 -7.76
C ARG A 87 12.15 0.93 -7.66
N ILE A 88 10.99 0.86 -8.30
CA ILE A 88 10.17 -0.37 -8.31
C ILE A 88 10.89 -1.52 -9.02
N LYS A 89 11.74 -1.21 -10.00
CA LYS A 89 12.55 -2.20 -10.73
C LYS A 89 13.84 -2.58 -10.00
N SER A 90 14.18 -1.92 -8.90
CA SER A 90 15.33 -2.25 -8.07
C SER A 90 14.90 -2.82 -6.72
N ASP A 91 15.85 -3.34 -5.95
CA ASP A 91 15.61 -3.80 -4.58
C ASP A 91 15.43 -2.65 -3.57
N ALA A 92 15.46 -1.39 -4.03
CA ALA A 92 15.47 -0.19 -3.19
C ALA A 92 14.09 0.49 -3.05
N ASN A 93 13.00 -0.24 -3.27
CA ASN A 93 11.64 0.31 -3.11
C ASN A 93 11.23 0.33 -1.62
N PRO A 94 10.90 1.50 -1.03
CA PRO A 94 10.49 1.59 0.36
C PRO A 94 9.06 1.05 0.53
N ASN A 95 8.70 0.72 1.76
CA ASN A 95 7.30 0.57 2.11
C ASN A 95 6.66 1.97 2.15
N PHE A 96 5.35 2.07 1.96
CA PHE A 96 4.68 3.36 1.99
C PHE A 96 3.76 3.49 3.21
N LEU A 97 3.72 4.69 3.77
CA LEU A 97 2.72 5.11 4.74
C LEU A 97 1.85 6.18 4.09
N PHE A 98 0.56 5.92 3.96
CA PHE A 98 -0.41 6.85 3.42
C PHE A 98 -1.26 7.41 4.55
N LEU A 99 -1.02 8.68 4.87
CA LEU A 99 -1.73 9.41 5.90
C LEU A 99 -2.80 10.29 5.27
N SER A 100 -4.04 10.11 5.70
CA SER A 100 -5.17 10.98 5.38
C SER A 100 -5.49 11.87 6.60
N TYR A 101 -5.84 13.13 6.37
CA TYR A 101 -6.20 14.05 7.46
C TYR A 101 -7.38 14.95 7.12
N THR A 102 -8.11 15.35 8.15
CA THR A 102 -9.34 16.16 8.05
C THR A 102 -9.04 17.67 8.03
N ASN A 103 -10.08 18.48 7.83
CA ASN A 103 -9.98 19.94 7.95
C ASN A 103 -9.53 20.40 9.35
N GLN A 104 -9.82 19.60 10.38
CA GLN A 104 -9.45 19.88 11.77
C GLN A 104 -7.99 19.53 12.08
N LEU A 105 -7.17 19.22 11.07
CA LEU A 105 -5.77 18.83 11.23
C LEU A 105 -5.59 17.64 12.19
N LYS A 106 -6.55 16.71 12.13
CA LYS A 106 -6.43 15.37 12.74
C LYS A 106 -6.28 14.30 11.66
N VAL A 107 -5.49 13.29 11.97
CA VAL A 107 -5.35 12.06 11.20
C VAL A 107 -6.69 11.34 11.14
N ASN A 108 -7.11 11.00 9.92
CA ASN A 108 -8.30 10.20 9.69
C ASN A 108 -7.95 8.76 9.35
N ASP A 109 -7.04 8.55 8.42
CA ASP A 109 -6.55 7.21 8.08
C ASP A 109 -5.03 7.20 8.05
N LEU A 110 -4.46 6.06 8.40
CA LEU A 110 -3.06 5.76 8.21
C LEU A 110 -2.96 4.33 7.69
N ILE A 111 -2.50 4.18 6.46
CA ILE A 111 -2.38 2.90 5.77
C ILE A 111 -0.90 2.62 5.53
N ALA A 112 -0.43 1.48 6.01
CA ALA A 112 0.88 0.95 5.63
C ALA A 112 0.73 -0.02 4.47
N VAL A 113 1.55 0.17 3.44
CA VAL A 113 1.58 -0.67 2.24
C VAL A 113 2.98 -1.25 2.09
N PRO A 114 3.12 -2.59 2.19
CA PRO A 114 4.39 -3.25 1.96
C PRO A 114 4.92 -3.05 0.53
N ASN A 115 6.23 -2.90 0.40
CA ASN A 115 6.88 -2.57 -0.88
C ASN A 115 6.67 -3.63 -1.97
N TYR A 116 6.43 -4.89 -1.61
CA TYR A 116 6.21 -5.98 -2.56
C TYR A 116 4.86 -5.91 -3.28
N TYR A 117 3.93 -5.07 -2.84
CA TYR A 117 2.71 -4.76 -3.60
C TYR A 117 2.93 -3.74 -4.72
N PHE A 118 4.07 -3.05 -4.74
CA PHE A 118 4.37 -2.07 -5.77
C PHE A 118 4.91 -2.74 -7.02
N THR A 119 4.16 -2.55 -8.10
CA THR A 119 4.53 -2.94 -9.46
C THR A 119 4.35 -1.74 -10.38
N GLU A 120 4.95 -1.78 -11.57
CA GLU A 120 4.78 -0.69 -12.54
C GLU A 120 3.31 -0.44 -12.92
N PHE A 121 2.43 -1.45 -12.79
CA PHE A 121 1.01 -1.36 -13.12
C PHE A 121 0.19 -0.51 -12.15
N ILE A 122 0.70 -0.28 -10.93
CA ILE A 122 0.02 0.61 -9.97
C ILE A 122 0.55 2.04 -10.01
N ILE A 123 1.46 2.36 -10.95
CA ILE A 123 2.02 3.69 -11.13
C ILE A 123 1.47 4.32 -12.40
N GLU A 124 0.63 5.33 -12.22
CA GLU A 124 0.04 6.12 -13.32
C GLU A 124 0.97 7.30 -13.66
N GLN A 125 1.52 7.33 -14.86
CA GLN A 125 2.29 8.47 -15.36
C GLN A 125 1.38 9.69 -15.55
N ARG A 126 1.79 10.86 -15.03
CA ARG A 126 1.07 12.11 -15.22
C ARG A 126 1.53 12.82 -16.50
N LYS A 127 0.66 13.67 -17.03
CA LYS A 127 1.05 14.61 -18.09
C LYS A 127 2.20 15.50 -17.61
N PRO A 128 3.17 15.84 -18.48
CA PRO A 128 4.21 16.81 -18.16
C PRO A 128 3.61 18.14 -17.70
N LEU A 129 4.29 18.84 -16.79
CA LEU A 129 3.91 20.20 -16.42
C LEU A 129 4.05 21.15 -17.63
N SER A 130 3.20 22.17 -17.67
CA SER A 130 3.20 23.18 -18.73
C SER A 130 4.57 23.86 -18.86
N LEU A 131 4.87 24.37 -20.05
CA LEU A 131 6.10 25.12 -20.31
C LEU A 131 6.22 26.41 -19.47
N THR A 132 5.09 26.92 -18.98
CA THR A 132 5.02 28.09 -18.10
C THR A 132 5.23 27.76 -16.62
N ALA A 133 5.25 26.48 -16.23
CA ALA A 133 5.44 26.10 -14.84
C ALA A 133 6.90 26.24 -14.42
N LYS A 134 7.16 26.50 -13.12
CA LYS A 134 8.51 26.57 -12.55
C LYS A 134 9.38 25.34 -12.87
N ARG A 135 8.76 24.16 -12.99
CA ARG A 135 9.41 22.90 -13.39
C ARG A 135 8.84 22.42 -14.73
N ALA A 136 8.95 23.28 -15.75
CA ALA A 136 8.46 22.99 -17.11
C ALA A 136 8.90 21.60 -17.59
N GLY A 137 7.96 20.85 -18.17
CA GLY A 137 8.22 19.49 -18.68
C GLY A 137 8.38 18.40 -17.61
N TRP A 138 8.37 18.74 -16.31
CA TRP A 138 8.50 17.72 -15.26
C TRP A 138 7.32 16.73 -15.30
N VAL A 139 7.65 15.44 -15.25
CA VAL A 139 6.69 14.34 -15.31
C VAL A 139 6.57 13.70 -13.93
N GLY A 140 5.43 13.91 -13.29
CA GLY A 140 5.09 13.24 -12.03
C GLY A 140 4.39 11.90 -12.25
N CYS A 141 4.06 11.21 -11.15
CA CYS A 141 3.21 10.03 -11.17
C CYS A 141 2.14 10.06 -10.06
N ASN A 142 1.19 9.13 -10.15
CA ASN A 142 0.28 8.79 -9.08
C ASN A 142 0.45 7.30 -8.73
N ILE A 143 0.24 6.97 -7.46
CA ILE A 143 0.11 5.59 -6.98
C ILE A 143 -1.39 5.25 -6.95
N LEU A 144 -1.80 4.22 -7.68
CA LEU A 144 -3.16 3.70 -7.75
C LEU A 144 -3.42 2.76 -6.57
N ILE A 145 -3.84 3.33 -5.44
CA ILE A 145 -4.06 2.57 -4.19
C ILE A 145 -5.28 1.66 -4.25
N ASP A 146 -6.24 1.96 -5.13
CA ASP A 146 -7.37 1.07 -5.43
C ASP A 146 -6.95 -0.20 -6.17
N GLN A 147 -5.80 -0.19 -6.86
CA GLN A 147 -5.23 -1.35 -7.53
C GLN A 147 -4.40 -2.25 -6.60
N ILE A 148 -4.23 -1.86 -5.34
CA ILE A 148 -3.59 -2.68 -4.30
C ILE A 148 -4.70 -3.49 -3.62
N PRO A 149 -4.57 -4.83 -3.52
CA PRO A 149 -5.57 -5.64 -2.83
C PRO A 149 -5.69 -5.23 -1.36
N GLU A 150 -6.81 -5.56 -0.72
CA GLU A 150 -7.08 -5.24 0.68
C GLU A 150 -5.99 -5.75 1.62
N SER A 151 -5.47 -6.96 1.35
CA SER A 151 -4.30 -7.52 2.04
C SER A 151 -3.05 -6.63 2.05
N GLY A 152 -2.87 -5.80 1.02
CA GLY A 152 -1.75 -4.86 0.95
C GLY A 152 -2.02 -3.50 1.58
N ARG A 153 -3.26 -3.22 2.03
CA ARG A 153 -3.68 -1.94 2.61
C ARG A 153 -3.88 -2.09 4.12
N ILE A 154 -2.78 -2.18 4.85
CA ILE A 154 -2.80 -2.46 6.29
C ILE A 154 -3.09 -1.17 7.07
N TYR A 155 -4.28 -1.05 7.63
CA TYR A 155 -4.68 0.14 8.38
C TYR A 155 -4.07 0.14 9.78
N LEU A 156 -3.44 1.25 10.16
CA LEU A 156 -3.03 1.55 11.54
C LEU A 156 -4.07 2.44 12.22
N ILE A 157 -4.68 3.33 11.44
CA ILE A 157 -5.80 4.19 11.83
C ILE A 157 -6.82 4.13 10.69
N LYS A 158 -8.09 3.87 11.00
CA LYS A 158 -9.20 3.82 10.03
C LYS A 158 -10.35 4.68 10.56
N ASN A 159 -10.79 5.69 9.82
CA ASN A 159 -11.87 6.60 10.25
C ASN A 159 -11.65 7.22 11.64
N SER A 160 -10.43 7.71 11.90
CA SER A 160 -9.97 8.26 13.18
C SER A 160 -9.89 7.25 14.34
N LEU A 161 -10.13 5.95 14.11
CA LEU A 161 -9.97 4.90 15.11
C LEU A 161 -8.59 4.26 14.98
N VAL A 162 -7.83 4.25 16.07
CA VAL A 162 -6.54 3.56 16.15
C VAL A 162 -6.80 2.05 16.25
N LEU A 163 -6.23 1.27 15.33
CA LEU A 163 -6.39 -0.19 15.32
C LEU A 163 -5.39 -0.87 16.25
N ASN A 164 -5.69 -2.11 16.64
CA ASN A 164 -4.85 -2.86 17.55
C ASN A 164 -3.49 -3.17 16.93
N LYS A 165 -2.41 -2.78 17.61
CA LYS A 165 -1.03 -2.99 17.17
C LYS A 165 -0.71 -4.46 16.84
N LYS A 166 -1.21 -5.41 17.62
CA LYS A 166 -0.97 -6.84 17.38
C LYS A 166 -1.67 -7.32 16.11
N GLU A 167 -2.88 -6.85 15.85
CA GLU A 167 -3.63 -7.17 14.62
C GLU A 167 -2.94 -6.57 13.39
N VAL A 168 -2.47 -5.32 13.47
CA VAL A 168 -1.69 -4.68 12.38
C VAL A 168 -0.44 -5.47 12.03
N VAL A 169 0.35 -5.85 13.05
CA VAL A 169 1.55 -6.65 12.84
C VAL A 169 1.20 -8.02 12.28
N HIS A 170 0.15 -8.67 12.79
CA HIS A 170 -0.31 -9.95 12.27
C HIS A 170 -0.70 -9.87 10.78
N GLN A 171 -1.49 -8.87 10.39
CA GLN A 171 -1.87 -8.62 9.00
C GLN A 171 -0.64 -8.42 8.11
N TRP A 172 0.36 -7.67 8.58
CA TRP A 172 1.63 -7.52 7.86
C TRP A 172 2.31 -8.88 7.65
N GLN A 173 2.47 -9.67 8.73
CA GLN A 173 3.17 -10.95 8.68
C GLN A 173 2.51 -11.96 7.71
N GLN A 174 1.18 -11.95 7.59
CA GLN A 174 0.46 -12.79 6.64
C GLN A 174 0.79 -12.48 5.17
N THR A 175 1.42 -11.35 4.87
CA THR A 175 1.75 -10.95 3.49
C THR A 175 3.24 -11.07 3.16
N VAL A 176 4.10 -11.36 4.15
CA VAL A 176 5.56 -11.39 3.98
C VAL A 176 6.02 -12.42 2.96
N PHE A 177 5.29 -13.53 2.78
CA PHE A 177 5.60 -14.55 1.76
C PHE A 177 5.64 -14.00 0.31
N LEU A 178 4.96 -12.88 0.04
CA LEU A 178 5.01 -12.20 -1.25
C LEU A 178 6.38 -11.59 -1.52
N LYS A 179 7.12 -11.19 -0.48
CA LYS A 179 8.47 -10.62 -0.58
C LYS A 179 9.43 -11.60 -1.27
N ASP A 180 9.33 -12.88 -0.95
CA ASP A 180 10.23 -13.92 -1.47
C ASP A 180 9.76 -14.51 -2.81
N CYS A 181 8.59 -14.09 -3.30
CA CYS A 181 8.10 -14.49 -4.61
C CYS A 181 8.74 -13.64 -5.70
N GLU A 182 9.26 -14.30 -6.75
CA GLU A 182 9.66 -13.63 -7.99
C GLU A 182 8.51 -12.82 -8.60
N LEU A 183 8.83 -11.72 -9.30
CA LEU A 183 7.84 -10.78 -9.85
C LEU A 183 6.69 -11.44 -10.63
N PRO A 184 6.92 -12.43 -11.53
CA PRO A 184 5.82 -13.06 -12.26
C PRO A 184 4.85 -13.83 -11.34
N LYS A 185 5.40 -14.58 -10.37
CA LYS A 185 4.60 -15.34 -9.39
C LYS A 185 3.85 -14.41 -8.46
N ARG A 186 4.53 -13.36 -7.97
CA ARG A 186 3.95 -12.33 -7.11
C ARG A 186 2.79 -11.61 -7.79
N ARG A 187 2.94 -11.26 -9.07
CA ARG A 187 1.87 -10.61 -9.85
C ARG A 187 0.63 -11.49 -9.95
N TRP A 188 0.78 -12.80 -10.20
CA TRP A 188 -0.35 -13.73 -10.19
C TRP A 188 -1.10 -13.74 -8.86
N LEU A 189 -0.38 -13.80 -7.75
CA LEU A 189 -0.99 -13.79 -6.41
C LEU A 189 -1.74 -12.48 -6.14
N ILE A 190 -1.14 -11.34 -6.49
CA ILE A 190 -1.76 -10.01 -6.33
C ILE A 190 -3.04 -9.90 -7.16
N GLU A 191 -3.04 -10.32 -8.43
CA GLU A 191 -4.25 -10.23 -9.26
C GLU A 191 -5.36 -11.17 -8.78
N ILE A 192 -5.01 -12.35 -8.25
CA ILE A 192 -6.00 -13.24 -7.64
C ILE A 192 -6.57 -12.64 -6.35
N LEU A 193 -5.74 -12.02 -5.50
CA LEU A 193 -6.21 -11.31 -4.31
C LEU A 193 -7.20 -10.19 -4.68
N LYS A 194 -6.89 -9.39 -5.70
CA LYS A 194 -7.82 -8.34 -6.20
C LYS A 194 -9.15 -8.91 -6.65
N ILE A 195 -9.14 -10.04 -7.36
CA ILE A 195 -10.38 -10.72 -7.78
C ILE A 195 -11.17 -11.23 -6.57
N ILE A 196 -10.50 -11.76 -5.54
CA ILE A 196 -11.15 -12.20 -4.30
C ILE A 196 -11.80 -11.01 -3.60
N ASP A 197 -11.12 -9.86 -3.53
CA ASP A 197 -11.64 -8.62 -2.93
C ASP A 197 -12.91 -8.11 -3.64
N GLU A 198 -13.03 -8.34 -4.95
CA GLU A 198 -14.24 -7.98 -5.72
C GLU A 198 -15.47 -8.83 -5.37
N VAL A 199 -15.30 -9.98 -4.71
CA VAL A 199 -16.42 -10.79 -4.22
C VAL A 199 -16.92 -10.20 -2.88
N PRO A 200 -18.16 -9.71 -2.79
CA PRO A 200 -18.61 -8.98 -1.59
C PRO A 200 -18.84 -9.86 -0.36
N THR A 201 -18.90 -11.18 -0.53
CA THR A 201 -19.16 -12.15 0.53
C THR A 201 -17.88 -12.77 1.07
N ASP A 202 -17.91 -13.19 2.34
CA ASP A 202 -16.79 -13.92 2.98
C ASP A 202 -16.56 -15.29 2.33
N PHE A 203 -17.55 -15.83 1.63
CA PHE A 203 -17.43 -17.07 0.88
C PHE A 203 -17.41 -16.80 -0.61
N PHE A 204 -16.59 -17.56 -1.34
CA PHE A 204 -16.55 -17.54 -2.79
C PHE A 204 -16.31 -18.94 -3.35
N SER A 205 -16.72 -19.16 -4.60
CA SER A 205 -16.56 -20.43 -5.30
C SER A 205 -15.51 -20.35 -6.39
N LEU A 206 -14.92 -21.50 -6.73
CA LEU A 206 -14.02 -21.65 -7.85
C LEU A 206 -14.68 -21.24 -9.17
N ARG A 207 -16.00 -21.48 -9.31
CA ARG A 207 -16.79 -21.06 -10.46
C ARG A 207 -16.85 -19.54 -10.59
N GLN A 208 -17.01 -18.80 -9.49
CA GLN A 208 -16.94 -17.33 -9.52
C GLN A 208 -15.56 -16.86 -9.96
N MET A 209 -14.48 -17.49 -9.46
CA MET A 209 -13.12 -17.15 -9.87
C MET A 209 -12.90 -17.35 -11.38
N TYR A 210 -13.49 -18.39 -11.98
CA TYR A 210 -13.39 -18.63 -13.43
C TYR A 210 -14.08 -17.57 -14.29
N GLN A 211 -15.02 -16.79 -13.74
CA GLN A 211 -15.63 -15.66 -14.48
C GLN A 211 -14.59 -14.57 -14.83
N PHE A 212 -13.46 -14.55 -14.13
CA PHE A 212 -12.36 -13.60 -14.37
C PHE A 212 -11.29 -14.13 -15.32
N GLU A 213 -11.50 -15.29 -15.95
CA GLU A 213 -10.53 -15.91 -16.87
C GLU A 213 -10.10 -14.97 -18.00
N ASN A 214 -11.06 -14.31 -18.66
CA ASN A 214 -10.76 -13.37 -19.75
C ASN A 214 -9.88 -12.21 -19.30
N ARG A 215 -10.17 -11.64 -18.11
CA ARG A 215 -9.36 -10.56 -17.53
C ARG A 215 -7.94 -11.04 -17.23
N LEU A 216 -7.81 -12.21 -16.59
CA LEU A 216 -6.51 -12.80 -16.30
C LEU A 216 -5.75 -13.14 -17.58
N LYS A 217 -6.42 -13.60 -18.64
CA LYS A 217 -5.81 -13.85 -19.94
C LYS A 217 -5.30 -12.57 -20.59
N SER A 218 -6.01 -11.44 -20.47
CA SER A 218 -5.50 -10.14 -20.93
C SER A 218 -4.27 -9.66 -20.15
N ILE A 219 -4.21 -9.94 -18.85
CA ILE A 219 -3.06 -9.59 -17.99
C ILE A 219 -1.86 -10.51 -18.26
N PHE A 220 -2.12 -11.80 -18.51
CA PHE A 220 -1.14 -12.86 -18.71
C PHE A 220 -1.33 -13.56 -20.07
N PRO A 221 -1.09 -12.86 -21.19
CA PRO A 221 -1.44 -13.35 -22.53
C PRO A 221 -0.73 -14.64 -22.92
N SER A 222 0.47 -14.89 -22.40
CA SER A 222 1.26 -16.10 -22.66
C SER A 222 0.76 -17.35 -21.94
N ASN A 223 -0.13 -17.24 -20.93
CA ASN A 223 -0.60 -18.38 -20.17
C ASN A 223 -1.86 -18.99 -20.82
N ASN A 224 -1.79 -20.26 -21.24
CA ASN A 224 -2.91 -20.97 -21.89
C ASN A 224 -3.73 -21.84 -20.92
N HIS A 225 -3.39 -21.83 -19.64
CA HIS A 225 -3.98 -22.66 -18.58
C HIS A 225 -4.42 -21.78 -17.40
N ILE A 226 -5.32 -20.83 -17.67
CA ILE A 226 -5.72 -19.81 -16.70
C ILE A 226 -6.46 -20.43 -15.51
N GLN A 227 -7.40 -21.34 -15.75
CA GLN A 227 -8.16 -21.99 -14.68
C GLN A 227 -7.25 -22.85 -13.78
N GLU A 228 -6.30 -23.57 -14.35
CA GLU A 228 -5.25 -24.30 -13.62
C GLU A 228 -4.45 -23.33 -12.74
N LYS A 229 -4.08 -22.18 -13.31
CA LYS A 229 -3.29 -21.18 -12.59
C LYS A 229 -4.07 -20.55 -11.44
N ILE A 230 -5.38 -20.29 -11.62
CA ILE A 230 -6.30 -19.86 -10.55
C ILE A 230 -6.27 -20.89 -9.41
N ARG A 231 -6.49 -22.17 -9.71
CA ARG A 231 -6.46 -23.25 -8.69
C ARG A 231 -5.14 -23.28 -7.94
N GLN A 232 -4.02 -23.17 -8.68
CA GLN A 232 -2.68 -23.13 -8.08
C GLN A 232 -2.51 -21.91 -7.14
N GLN A 233 -2.97 -20.73 -7.53
CA GLN A 233 -2.85 -19.53 -6.69
C GLN A 233 -3.71 -19.66 -5.43
N LEU A 234 -4.93 -20.19 -5.54
CA LEU A 234 -5.81 -20.41 -4.37
C LEU A 234 -5.19 -21.40 -3.38
N GLN A 235 -4.50 -22.44 -3.84
CA GLN A 235 -3.76 -23.35 -2.96
C GLN A 235 -2.65 -22.62 -2.20
N ILE A 236 -1.88 -21.77 -2.87
CA ILE A 236 -0.85 -20.97 -2.21
C ILE A 236 -1.47 -20.05 -1.17
N LEU A 237 -2.54 -19.31 -1.51
CA LEU A 237 -3.20 -18.40 -0.58
C LEU A 237 -3.80 -19.14 0.63
N ARG A 238 -4.31 -20.37 0.43
CA ARG A 238 -4.78 -21.24 1.50
C ARG A 238 -3.63 -21.64 2.43
N ASP A 239 -2.51 -22.08 1.87
CA ASP A 239 -1.36 -22.53 2.65
C ASP A 239 -0.72 -21.38 3.45
N GLN A 240 -0.92 -20.13 3.02
CA GLN A 240 -0.54 -18.92 3.76
C GLN A 240 -1.60 -18.44 4.76
N GLY A 241 -2.73 -19.14 4.88
CA GLY A 241 -3.79 -18.80 5.83
C GLY A 241 -4.60 -17.54 5.48
N LEU A 242 -4.61 -17.10 4.21
CA LEU A 242 -5.42 -15.97 3.74
C LEU A 242 -6.86 -16.40 3.39
N ILE A 243 -7.00 -17.65 2.96
CA ILE A 243 -8.29 -18.27 2.66
C ILE A 243 -8.33 -19.69 3.22
N GLU A 244 -9.53 -20.23 3.38
CA GLU A 244 -9.76 -21.59 3.83
C GLU A 244 -10.55 -22.36 2.77
N PHE A 245 -10.14 -23.59 2.46
CA PHE A 245 -10.89 -24.45 1.55
C PHE A 245 -11.95 -25.24 2.31
N ARG A 246 -13.23 -25.02 1.99
CA ARG A 246 -14.38 -25.66 2.65
C ARG A 246 -14.87 -26.93 1.93
N GLY A 247 -14.17 -27.36 0.87
CA GLY A 247 -14.58 -28.49 0.02
C GLY A 247 -15.42 -28.06 -1.19
N ASN A 248 -15.58 -28.97 -2.16
CA ASN A 248 -16.42 -28.78 -3.35
C ASN A 248 -16.19 -27.47 -4.13
N GLY A 249 -14.95 -26.95 -4.14
CA GLY A 249 -14.62 -25.71 -4.82
C GLY A 249 -15.09 -24.45 -4.10
N VAL A 250 -15.43 -24.52 -2.82
CA VAL A 250 -15.84 -23.38 -1.99
C VAL A 250 -14.69 -22.96 -1.07
N TYR A 251 -14.53 -21.64 -0.93
CA TYR A 251 -13.50 -21.02 -0.12
C TYR A 251 -14.11 -19.97 0.81
N HIS A 252 -13.48 -19.78 1.97
CA HIS A 252 -13.81 -18.76 2.96
C HIS A 252 -12.62 -17.80 3.11
N LYS A 253 -12.86 -16.50 3.11
CA LYS A 253 -11.86 -15.47 3.38
C LYS A 253 -11.56 -15.48 4.87
N LEU A 254 -10.31 -15.72 5.26
CA LEU A 254 -9.92 -15.73 6.67
C LEU A 254 -9.59 -14.34 7.19
N ASN A 255 -9.25 -13.43 6.28
CA ASN A 255 -8.98 -12.04 6.58
C ASN A 255 -10.12 -11.18 6.03
N VAL A 256 -10.96 -10.68 6.94
CA VAL A 256 -11.90 -9.59 6.64
C VAL A 256 -11.17 -8.28 6.95
N PHE A 257 -10.99 -7.41 5.95
CA PHE A 257 -10.21 -6.16 6.00
C PHE A 257 -11.05 -4.90 6.32
#